data_AF-Q9DEC9-F1
#
_entry.id   AF-Q9DEC9-F1
#
_cell.length_a   1.000
_cell.length_b   1.000
_cell.length_c   1.000
_cell.angle_alpha   90.00
_cell.angle_beta   90.00
_cell.angle_gamma   90.00
#
_symmetry.space_group_name_H-M   'P 1'
#
loop_
_entity.id
_entity.type
_entity.pdbx_description
1 polymer ?
#
loop_
_entity_poly.entity_id
_entity_poly.type
_entity_poly.pdbx_seq_one_letter_code
_entity_poly.pdbx_strand_id
1 'polypeptide(L)'
;DPWANCSSSLRCWMLFNGQCDEFCNTPECLFDNFECQQNSRMCKYDKYCADHYGDGRCDQGCNSEECGWDGLDCAGDKAERLAEGTLIIVVLMRPDELLRDVRSFLRTLGTLLHTNLRIKLDSQGNPMVFPYYGEKSAARSRRSVVVVRKHRELEQEVIGTRVFLEIDNRRCAEDSEQCFHNTEAAAALLAAQAIKGMLPYPFVSVQSEPLLPPKTQLLYLLAVAALIILLILLLGVMMAKRKRKHGSLWLPEGFILRRD
;
A
#
# COMPACT_ATOMS: atom_id res chain seq x y z
N ASP A 1 -12.35 -8.62 5.57
CA ASP A 1 -13.66 -8.10 5.17
C ASP A 1 -13.40 -6.90 4.25
N PRO A 2 -13.70 -6.99 2.94
CA PRO A 2 -13.45 -5.90 1.99
C PRO A 2 -14.23 -4.61 2.30
N TRP A 3 -15.37 -4.70 2.97
CA TRP A 3 -16.22 -3.54 3.28
C TRP A 3 -16.04 -3.06 4.73
N ALA A 4 -14.92 -3.38 5.37
CA ALA A 4 -14.66 -3.01 6.76
C ALA A 4 -14.75 -1.49 7.02
N ASN A 5 -14.41 -0.67 6.02
CA ASN A 5 -14.47 0.79 6.09
C ASN A 5 -15.81 1.37 5.56
N CYS A 6 -16.66 0.54 4.94
CA CYS A 6 -17.98 0.93 4.45
C CYS A 6 -19.04 0.72 5.53
N SER A 7 -20.08 1.56 5.55
CA SER A 7 -21.16 1.39 6.52
C SER A 7 -21.92 0.09 6.29
N SER A 8 -21.86 -0.82 7.26
CA SER A 8 -22.52 -2.13 7.19
C SER A 8 -24.05 -2.07 7.01
N SER A 9 -24.68 -0.94 7.37
CA SER A 9 -26.10 -0.69 7.16
C SER A 9 -26.49 -0.63 5.68
N LEU A 10 -25.56 -0.23 4.79
CA LEU A 10 -25.80 -0.06 3.35
C LEU A 10 -25.78 -1.39 2.59
N ARG A 11 -25.09 -2.41 3.13
CA ARG A 11 -24.96 -3.74 2.51
C ARG A 11 -24.41 -3.74 1.08
N CYS A 12 -23.46 -2.86 0.77
CA CYS A 12 -22.89 -2.71 -0.57
C CYS A 12 -22.28 -4.00 -1.16
N TRP A 13 -21.90 -4.99 -0.34
CA TRP A 13 -21.46 -6.31 -0.83
C TRP A 13 -22.53 -7.06 -1.63
N MET A 14 -23.81 -6.74 -1.43
CA MET A 14 -24.93 -7.29 -2.18
C MET A 14 -25.19 -6.54 -3.49
N LEU A 15 -24.62 -5.34 -3.65
CA LEU A 15 -24.98 -4.38 -4.68
C LEU A 15 -23.96 -4.27 -5.82
N PHE A 16 -22.88 -5.07 -5.79
CA PHE A 16 -22.09 -5.35 -6.99
C PHE A 16 -22.95 -6.17 -7.97
N ASN A 17 -23.78 -5.48 -8.74
CA ASN A 17 -24.92 -6.06 -9.45
C ASN A 17 -25.04 -5.58 -10.92
N GLY A 18 -24.14 -4.70 -11.36
CA GLY A 18 -24.12 -4.08 -12.68
C GLY A 18 -25.02 -2.84 -12.80
N GLN A 19 -25.49 -2.26 -11.70
CA GLN A 19 -26.32 -1.06 -11.66
C GLN A 19 -25.70 -0.06 -10.71
N CYS A 20 -25.76 1.22 -11.10
CA CYS A 20 -25.26 2.28 -10.25
C CYS A 20 -26.12 2.46 -9.00
N ASP A 21 -25.56 2.09 -7.86
CA ASP A 21 -26.03 2.37 -6.51
C ASP A 21 -25.21 3.54 -5.92
N GLU A 22 -25.59 4.78 -6.23
CA GLU A 22 -24.85 6.02 -5.87
C GLU A 22 -24.44 6.12 -4.39
N PHE A 23 -25.19 5.51 -3.47
CA PHE A 23 -24.86 5.51 -2.04
C PHE A 23 -23.71 4.55 -1.68
N CYS A 24 -23.37 3.61 -2.55
CA CYS A 24 -22.19 2.75 -2.47
C CYS A 24 -21.01 3.30 -3.29
N ASN A 25 -21.23 4.37 -4.07
CA ASN A 25 -20.23 5.03 -4.91
C ASN A 25 -19.30 5.96 -4.10
N THR A 26 -18.67 5.41 -3.05
CA THR A 26 -17.66 6.11 -2.26
C THR A 26 -16.37 5.31 -2.20
N PRO A 27 -15.20 5.93 -1.94
CA PRO A 27 -13.93 5.21 -1.84
C PRO A 27 -13.95 4.08 -0.80
N GLU A 28 -14.62 4.30 0.34
CA GLU A 28 -14.73 3.32 1.43
C GLU A 28 -15.62 2.13 1.07
N CYS A 29 -16.61 2.37 0.21
CA CYS A 29 -17.54 1.36 -0.31
C CYS A 29 -17.12 0.83 -1.69
N LEU A 30 -15.86 1.08 -2.09
CA LEU A 30 -15.21 0.53 -3.28
C LEU A 30 -15.84 1.03 -4.60
N PHE A 31 -16.27 2.29 -4.61
CA PHE A 31 -16.84 3.01 -5.77
C PHE A 31 -18.00 2.27 -6.43
N ASP A 32 -18.76 1.48 -5.67
CA ASP A 32 -19.81 0.62 -6.22
C ASP A 32 -19.32 -0.23 -7.41
N ASN A 33 -18.11 -0.78 -7.31
CA ASN A 33 -17.48 -1.55 -8.38
C ASN A 33 -17.34 -0.76 -9.71
N PHE A 34 -17.27 0.58 -9.63
CA PHE A 34 -17.25 1.51 -10.75
C PHE A 34 -18.51 1.45 -11.64
N GLU A 35 -19.62 0.90 -11.16
CA GLU A 35 -20.88 0.73 -11.90
C GLU A 35 -21.59 2.08 -12.17
N CYS A 36 -21.25 3.11 -11.41
CA CYS A 36 -21.74 4.49 -11.58
C CYS A 36 -21.02 5.33 -12.64
N GLN A 37 -19.97 4.80 -13.28
CA GLN A 37 -19.31 5.52 -14.36
C GLN A 37 -20.20 5.58 -15.61
N GLN A 38 -20.65 6.79 -15.98
CA GLN A 38 -21.56 7.04 -17.10
C GLN A 38 -21.05 6.53 -18.47
N ASN A 39 -19.75 6.26 -18.58
CA ASN A 39 -19.10 5.71 -19.76
C ASN A 39 -18.41 4.38 -19.42
N SER A 40 -19.15 3.40 -18.88
CA SER A 40 -18.78 1.97 -18.89
C SER A 40 -18.59 1.48 -20.34
N ARG A 41 -17.54 1.96 -21.00
CA ARG A 41 -17.16 1.62 -22.36
C ARG A 41 -16.21 0.45 -22.24
N MET A 42 -16.46 -0.60 -23.01
CA MET A 42 -15.47 -1.66 -23.19
C MET A 42 -14.35 -1.15 -24.09
N CYS A 43 -13.13 -1.63 -23.87
CA CYS A 43 -12.00 -1.32 -24.76
C CYS A 43 -12.32 -1.77 -26.20
N LYS A 44 -12.48 -0.80 -27.11
CA LYS A 44 -12.97 -1.06 -28.48
C LYS A 44 -12.06 -1.99 -29.28
N TYR A 45 -10.75 -1.83 -29.13
CA TYR A 45 -9.73 -2.62 -29.82
C TYR A 45 -8.99 -3.53 -28.84
N ASP A 46 -9.72 -4.19 -27.93
CA ASP A 46 -9.19 -4.93 -26.78
C ASP A 46 -8.00 -5.82 -27.12
N LYS A 47 -8.10 -6.67 -28.15
CA LYS A 47 -7.01 -7.55 -28.57
C LYS A 47 -5.74 -6.78 -28.97
N TYR A 48 -5.89 -5.73 -29.79
CA TYR A 48 -4.76 -4.92 -30.22
C TYR A 48 -4.11 -4.22 -29.02
N CYS A 49 -4.92 -3.63 -28.15
CA CYS A 49 -4.44 -2.93 -26.96
C CYS A 49 -3.81 -3.89 -25.94
N ALA A 50 -4.30 -5.12 -25.81
CA ALA A 50 -3.68 -6.14 -24.98
C ALA A 50 -2.27 -6.51 -25.47
N ASP A 51 -2.09 -6.64 -26.80
CA ASP A 51 -0.81 -7.03 -27.41
C ASP A 51 0.26 -5.91 -27.30
N HIS A 52 -0.15 -4.64 -27.25
CA HIS A 52 0.73 -3.46 -27.21
C HIS A 52 0.85 -2.78 -25.83
N TYR A 53 0.05 -3.19 -24.84
CA TYR A 53 0.04 -2.59 -23.52
C TYR A 53 1.43 -2.56 -22.86
N GLY A 54 1.96 -1.37 -22.57
CA GLY A 54 3.23 -1.22 -21.85
C GLY A 54 4.42 -1.82 -22.62
N ASP A 55 4.41 -1.69 -23.95
CA ASP A 55 5.50 -2.14 -24.83
C ASP A 55 6.55 -1.03 -25.09
N GLY A 56 6.33 0.17 -24.56
CA GLY A 56 7.20 1.33 -24.69
C GLY A 56 6.88 2.21 -25.90
N ARG A 57 5.79 1.96 -26.62
CA ARG A 57 5.33 2.74 -27.77
C ARG A 57 3.93 3.24 -27.53
N CYS A 58 3.73 4.54 -27.69
CA CYS A 58 2.42 5.14 -27.47
C CYS A 58 1.44 4.81 -28.63
N ASP A 59 0.43 4.01 -28.31
CA ASP A 59 -0.74 3.71 -29.12
C ASP A 59 -1.95 4.56 -28.65
N GLN A 60 -2.17 5.70 -29.31
CA GLN A 60 -3.26 6.62 -28.96
C GLN A 60 -4.66 5.99 -29.00
N GLY A 61 -4.86 4.93 -29.80
CA GLY A 61 -6.12 4.17 -29.82
C GLY A 61 -6.39 3.36 -28.55
N CYS A 62 -5.37 3.16 -27.72
CA CYS A 62 -5.39 2.40 -26.46
C CYS A 62 -5.19 3.30 -25.23
N ASN A 63 -4.91 4.59 -25.45
CA ASN A 63 -4.69 5.59 -24.42
C ASN A 63 -6.01 6.14 -23.85
N SER A 64 -6.82 5.26 -23.27
CA SER A 64 -8.07 5.58 -22.57
C SER A 64 -8.24 4.74 -21.30
N GLU A 65 -9.06 5.19 -20.36
CA GLU A 65 -9.33 4.51 -19.09
C GLU A 65 -9.75 3.05 -19.31
N GLU A 66 -10.70 2.80 -20.20
CA GLU A 66 -11.24 1.47 -20.43
C GLU A 66 -10.23 0.48 -21.03
N CYS A 67 -9.17 0.98 -21.67
CA CYS A 67 -8.09 0.18 -22.23
C CYS A 67 -6.85 0.14 -21.32
N GLY A 68 -6.86 0.86 -20.19
CA GLY A 68 -5.77 0.94 -19.22
C GLY A 68 -4.65 1.93 -19.61
N TRP A 69 -4.98 2.99 -20.35
CA TRP A 69 -4.05 4.03 -20.81
C TRP A 69 -2.78 3.51 -21.47
N ASP A 70 -2.92 2.45 -22.26
CA ASP A 70 -1.81 1.85 -23.01
C ASP A 70 -0.58 1.50 -22.13
N GLY A 71 -0.81 1.13 -20.87
CA GLY A 71 0.28 0.83 -19.93
C GLY A 71 1.19 2.01 -19.62
N LEU A 72 0.69 3.24 -19.80
CA LEU A 72 1.42 4.51 -19.62
C LEU A 72 2.46 4.83 -20.70
N ASP A 73 2.48 4.11 -21.82
CA ASP A 73 3.43 4.41 -22.93
C ASP A 73 3.23 5.81 -23.53
N CYS A 74 2.01 6.34 -23.43
CA CYS A 74 1.66 7.71 -23.83
C CYS A 74 1.83 8.77 -22.72
N ALA A 75 2.49 8.44 -21.59
CA ALA A 75 2.60 9.33 -20.43
C ALA A 75 4.04 9.49 -19.90
N GLY A 76 5.04 9.21 -20.75
CA GLY A 76 6.46 9.27 -20.37
C GLY A 76 6.98 10.66 -19.99
N ASP A 77 6.28 11.72 -20.39
CA ASP A 77 6.56 13.11 -20.03
C ASP A 77 5.97 13.53 -18.67
N LYS A 78 5.12 12.69 -18.06
CA LYS A 78 4.40 12.99 -16.82
C LYS A 78 5.10 12.42 -15.60
N ALA A 79 5.14 13.20 -14.53
CA ALA A 79 5.64 12.74 -13.24
C ALA A 79 4.74 11.62 -12.68
N GLU A 80 5.36 10.66 -12.00
CA GLU A 80 4.64 9.54 -11.39
C GLU A 80 3.78 10.04 -10.23
N ARG A 81 2.58 9.47 -10.08
CA ARG A 81 1.68 9.78 -8.97
C ARG A 81 1.29 8.50 -8.24
N LEU A 82 2.24 7.98 -7.47
CA LEU A 82 2.08 6.70 -6.79
C LEU A 82 1.06 6.79 -5.65
N ALA A 83 0.21 5.77 -5.53
CA ALA A 83 -0.63 5.59 -4.35
C ALA A 83 0.22 5.18 -3.13
N GLU A 84 -0.25 5.52 -1.93
CA GLU A 84 0.42 5.15 -0.70
C GLU A 84 0.30 3.63 -0.42
N GLY A 85 1.43 3.02 -0.05
CA GLY A 85 1.49 1.60 0.29
C GLY A 85 2.06 0.73 -0.82
N THR A 86 1.94 -0.58 -0.66
CA THR A 86 2.36 -1.57 -1.64
C THR A 86 1.35 -2.70 -1.65
N LEU A 87 0.87 -3.02 -2.85
CA LEU A 87 -0.11 -4.07 -3.06
C LEU A 87 0.63 -5.40 -3.22
N ILE A 88 0.37 -6.36 -2.33
CA ILE A 88 1.02 -7.67 -2.31
C ILE A 88 0.01 -8.71 -2.74
N ILE A 89 0.28 -9.37 -3.86
CA ILE A 89 -0.61 -10.39 -4.42
C ILE A 89 0.11 -11.73 -4.45
N VAL A 90 -0.61 -12.79 -4.08
CA VAL A 90 -0.18 -14.17 -4.28
C VAL A 90 -1.07 -14.81 -5.34
N VAL A 91 -0.46 -15.36 -6.39
CA VAL A 91 -1.12 -16.10 -7.48
C VAL A 91 -0.52 -17.49 -7.63
N LEU A 92 -1.33 -18.50 -7.99
CA LEU A 92 -0.88 -19.87 -8.27
C LEU A 92 -0.32 -20.01 -9.70
N MET A 93 0.66 -19.18 -10.02
CA MET A 93 1.46 -19.26 -11.25
C MET A 93 2.92 -19.24 -10.86
N ARG A 94 3.78 -19.97 -11.59
CA ARG A 94 5.22 -19.93 -11.31
C ARG A 94 5.81 -18.56 -11.67
N PRO A 95 6.90 -18.10 -11.02
CA PRO A 95 7.44 -16.77 -11.26
C PRO A 95 7.82 -16.52 -12.71
N ASP A 96 8.40 -17.52 -13.38
CA ASP A 96 8.78 -17.43 -14.79
C ASP A 96 7.56 -17.34 -15.72
N GLU A 97 6.46 -18.00 -15.37
CA GLU A 97 5.20 -17.96 -16.11
C GLU A 97 4.52 -16.59 -15.95
N LEU A 98 4.42 -16.08 -14.72
CA LEU A 98 3.87 -14.75 -14.46
C LEU A 98 4.69 -13.65 -15.15
N LEU A 99 6.02 -13.75 -15.12
CA LEU A 99 6.89 -12.78 -15.77
C LEU A 99 6.76 -12.77 -17.31
N ARG A 100 6.48 -13.92 -17.93
CA ARG A 100 6.18 -13.98 -19.37
C ARG A 100 4.85 -13.31 -19.72
N ASP A 101 3.88 -13.34 -18.81
CA ASP A 101 2.53 -12.80 -18.98
C ASP A 101 2.31 -11.45 -18.26
N VAL A 102 3.40 -10.81 -17.82
CA VAL A 102 3.32 -9.68 -16.86
C VAL A 102 2.49 -8.51 -17.38
N ARG A 103 2.55 -8.20 -18.68
CA ARG A 103 1.81 -7.09 -19.28
C ARG A 103 0.30 -7.34 -19.25
N SER A 104 -0.12 -8.57 -19.58
CA SER A 104 -1.51 -9.00 -19.48
C SER A 104 -1.99 -8.98 -18.02
N PHE A 105 -1.16 -9.46 -17.09
CA PHE A 105 -1.46 -9.45 -15.66
C PHE A 105 -1.67 -8.01 -15.14
N LEU A 106 -0.73 -7.10 -15.43
CA LEU A 106 -0.82 -5.70 -15.03
C LEU A 106 -1.99 -4.99 -15.69
N ARG A 107 -2.21 -5.20 -17.00
CA ARG A 107 -3.36 -4.65 -17.72
C ARG A 107 -4.67 -5.05 -17.09
N THR A 108 -4.84 -6.35 -16.82
CA THR A 108 -6.08 -6.90 -16.25
C THR A 108 -6.36 -6.27 -14.88
N LEU A 109 -5.36 -6.20 -14.00
CA LEU A 109 -5.52 -5.58 -12.69
C LEU A 109 -5.75 -4.08 -12.80
N GLY A 110 -5.09 -3.41 -13.75
CA GLY A 110 -5.26 -1.98 -14.01
C GLY A 110 -6.66 -1.64 -14.46
N THR A 111 -7.22 -2.40 -15.40
CA THR A 111 -8.60 -2.23 -15.85
C THR A 111 -9.61 -2.53 -14.74
N LEU A 112 -9.35 -3.50 -13.87
CA LEU A 112 -10.23 -3.79 -12.71
C LEU A 112 -10.18 -2.69 -11.64
N LEU A 113 -9.03 -2.03 -11.50
CA LEU A 113 -8.81 -0.99 -10.50
C LEU A 113 -8.97 0.43 -11.07
N HIS A 114 -9.31 0.56 -12.36
CA HIS A 114 -9.40 1.83 -13.09
C HIS A 114 -8.16 2.72 -12.91
N THR A 115 -6.97 2.11 -12.95
CA THR A 115 -5.67 2.79 -12.79
C THR A 115 -4.55 1.97 -13.42
N ASN A 116 -3.30 2.41 -13.33
CA ASN A 116 -2.15 1.66 -13.82
C ASN A 116 -1.37 1.02 -12.66
N LEU A 117 -0.87 -0.19 -12.88
CA LEU A 117 -0.01 -0.88 -11.93
C LEU A 117 1.34 -1.18 -12.55
N ARG A 118 2.37 -1.23 -11.71
CA ARG A 118 3.70 -1.73 -12.05
C ARG A 118 4.26 -2.61 -10.96
N ILE A 119 5.19 -3.49 -11.33
CA ILE A 119 5.95 -4.26 -10.35
C ILE A 119 6.87 -3.31 -9.59
N LYS A 120 6.81 -3.37 -8.26
CA LYS A 120 7.71 -2.65 -7.38
C LYS A 120 9.14 -3.15 -7.59
N LEU A 121 10.09 -2.22 -7.65
CA LEU A 121 11.51 -2.56 -7.70
C LEU A 121 12.11 -2.53 -6.30
N ASP A 122 13.07 -3.43 -6.04
CA ASP A 122 13.87 -3.39 -4.83
C ASP A 122 14.93 -2.28 -4.89
N SER A 123 15.72 -2.13 -3.83
CA SER A 123 16.80 -1.12 -3.75
C SER A 123 17.93 -1.32 -4.79
N GLN A 124 17.99 -2.48 -5.45
CA GLN A 124 18.95 -2.80 -6.50
C GLN A 124 18.34 -2.64 -7.90
N GLY A 125 17.06 -2.30 -8.00
CA GLY A 125 16.33 -2.16 -9.26
C GLY A 125 15.77 -3.49 -9.81
N ASN A 126 15.77 -4.57 -9.03
CA ASN A 126 15.19 -5.84 -9.46
C ASN A 126 13.69 -5.89 -9.19
N PRO A 127 12.89 -6.55 -10.05
CA PRO A 127 11.46 -6.73 -9.82
C PRO A 127 11.20 -7.56 -8.56
N MET A 128 10.33 -7.08 -7.68
CA MET A 128 9.93 -7.76 -6.44
C MET A 128 8.91 -8.88 -6.72
N VAL A 129 9.39 -9.96 -7.31
CA VAL A 129 8.62 -11.16 -7.68
C VAL A 129 9.30 -12.36 -7.05
N PHE A 130 8.61 -13.03 -6.11
CA PHE A 130 9.20 -14.09 -5.29
C PHE A 130 8.40 -15.40 -5.39
N PRO A 131 9.06 -16.57 -5.31
CA PRO A 131 8.35 -17.84 -5.25
C PRO A 131 7.46 -17.94 -4.01
N TYR A 132 6.29 -18.53 -4.18
CA TYR A 132 5.35 -18.87 -3.11
C TYR A 132 5.27 -20.38 -2.92
N TYR A 133 5.41 -20.82 -1.67
CA TYR A 133 5.52 -22.24 -1.28
C TYR A 133 4.29 -22.72 -0.47
N GLY A 134 3.25 -21.89 -0.36
CA GLY A 134 2.09 -22.17 0.48
C GLY A 134 2.25 -21.76 1.94
N GLU A 135 1.14 -21.61 2.65
CA GLU A 135 1.16 -21.52 4.11
C GLU A 135 1.42 -22.91 4.70
N LYS A 136 2.58 -23.08 5.35
CA LYS A 136 2.75 -24.21 6.27
C LYS A 136 1.76 -24.03 7.40
N SER A 137 0.74 -24.87 7.46
CA SER A 137 -0.22 -24.87 8.56
C SER A 137 0.57 -25.00 9.88
N ALA A 138 0.62 -23.92 10.67
CA ALA A 138 1.23 -23.89 11.99
C ALA A 138 0.58 -24.86 13.01
N ALA A 139 -0.40 -25.68 12.56
CA ALA A 139 -1.16 -26.64 13.34
C ALA A 139 -0.48 -27.99 13.59
N ARG A 140 0.70 -28.29 13.03
CA ARG A 140 1.38 -29.60 13.26
C ARG A 140 2.48 -29.61 14.32
N SER A 141 2.74 -28.50 15.03
CA SER A 141 3.84 -28.45 16.02
C SER A 141 3.43 -28.74 17.47
N ARG A 142 2.38 -29.54 17.73
CA ARG A 142 2.03 -29.96 19.11
C ARG A 142 1.50 -31.39 19.26
N ARG A 143 2.01 -32.37 18.50
CA ARG A 143 1.95 -33.78 18.94
C ARG A 143 2.88 -34.69 18.16
N SER A 144 3.56 -35.55 18.92
CA SER A 144 4.39 -36.70 18.55
C SER A 144 5.89 -36.45 18.36
N VAL A 145 6.62 -36.67 19.46
CA VAL A 145 8.01 -37.12 19.44
C VAL A 145 7.99 -38.54 18.86
N VAL A 146 8.23 -38.65 17.55
CA VAL A 146 8.68 -39.90 16.94
C VAL A 146 9.92 -39.55 16.15
N VAL A 147 11.04 -40.10 16.60
CA VAL A 147 12.34 -40.05 15.94
C VAL A 147 12.18 -40.74 14.58
N VAL A 148 12.08 -39.95 13.51
CA VAL A 148 12.19 -40.45 12.13
C VAL A 148 13.34 -39.75 11.44
N ARG A 149 14.25 -40.60 10.97
CA ARG A 149 15.46 -40.35 10.20
C ARG A 149 15.35 -39.17 9.23
N LYS A 150 16.43 -38.37 9.23
CA LYS A 150 16.92 -37.42 8.22
C LYS A 150 16.35 -37.71 6.81
N HIS A 151 15.17 -37.19 6.53
CA HIS A 151 14.65 -37.12 5.17
C HIS A 151 15.37 -35.94 4.50
N ARG A 152 15.99 -36.20 3.35
CA ARG A 152 16.54 -35.16 2.46
C ARG A 152 15.58 -33.97 2.43
N GLU A 153 16.14 -32.76 2.51
CA GLU A 153 15.45 -31.52 2.16
C GLU A 153 14.83 -31.72 0.77
N LEU A 154 13.55 -32.12 0.70
CA LEU A 154 12.77 -31.90 -0.50
C LEU A 154 12.67 -30.38 -0.60
N GLU A 155 13.37 -29.82 -1.58
CA GLU A 155 13.13 -28.45 -2.03
C GLU A 155 11.62 -28.27 -2.08
N GLN A 156 11.09 -27.33 -1.28
CA GLN A 156 9.66 -27.06 -1.28
C GLN A 156 9.25 -26.70 -2.69
N GLU A 157 8.26 -27.39 -3.22
CA GLU A 157 7.76 -27.13 -4.56
C GLU A 157 7.20 -25.70 -4.61
N VAL A 158 7.63 -24.93 -5.60
CA VAL A 158 7.11 -23.58 -5.85
C VAL A 158 5.71 -23.74 -6.43
N ILE A 159 4.69 -23.46 -5.62
CA ILE A 159 3.28 -23.59 -6.02
C ILE A 159 2.71 -22.30 -6.63
N GLY A 160 3.42 -21.17 -6.50
CA GLY A 160 2.94 -19.89 -7.01
C GLY A 160 3.96 -18.77 -6.92
N THR A 161 3.47 -17.55 -6.97
CA THR A 161 4.25 -16.31 -6.96
C THR A 161 3.65 -15.30 -6.02
N ARG A 162 4.51 -14.62 -5.25
CA ARG A 162 4.20 -13.43 -4.47
C ARG A 162 4.81 -12.22 -5.16
N VAL A 163 3.96 -11.32 -5.65
CA VAL A 163 4.35 -10.13 -6.40
C VAL A 163 3.98 -8.87 -5.62
N PHE A 164 4.87 -7.89 -5.63
CA PHE A 164 4.67 -6.58 -5.01
C PHE A 164 4.43 -5.55 -6.11
N LEU A 165 3.34 -4.80 -6.00
CA LEU A 165 2.89 -3.85 -7.00
C LEU A 165 2.73 -2.45 -6.41
N GLU A 166 2.94 -1.45 -7.26
CA GLU A 166 2.64 -0.05 -7.01
C GLU A 166 1.49 0.38 -7.94
N ILE A 167 0.63 1.27 -7.46
CA ILE A 167 -0.42 1.91 -8.27
C ILE A 167 0.10 3.28 -8.70
N ASP A 168 -0.01 3.60 -9.98
CA ASP A 168 0.40 4.88 -10.55
C ASP A 168 -0.82 5.62 -11.13
N ASN A 169 -1.28 6.64 -10.41
CA ASN A 169 -2.45 7.42 -10.76
C ASN A 169 -2.14 8.61 -11.69
N ARG A 170 -0.98 8.66 -12.35
CA ARG A 170 -0.60 9.81 -13.19
C ARG A 170 -1.61 10.09 -14.32
N ARG A 171 -2.29 9.06 -14.83
CA ARG A 171 -3.36 9.17 -15.83
C ARG A 171 -4.75 9.17 -15.20
N CYS A 172 -5.00 8.27 -14.24
CA CYS A 172 -6.27 8.21 -13.52
C CYS A 172 -6.69 9.61 -13.00
N ALA A 173 -5.78 10.33 -12.34
CA ALA A 173 -6.09 11.61 -11.71
C ALA A 173 -6.23 12.80 -12.68
N GLU A 174 -6.04 12.60 -13.99
CA GLU A 174 -6.35 13.60 -15.02
C GLU A 174 -7.74 13.39 -15.61
N ASP A 175 -8.13 12.12 -15.75
CA ASP A 175 -9.38 11.73 -16.43
C ASP A 175 -10.54 11.53 -15.43
N SER A 176 -10.23 11.23 -14.16
CA SER A 176 -11.21 10.88 -13.12
C SER A 176 -10.77 11.30 -11.71
N GLU A 177 -11.75 11.54 -10.84
CA GLU A 177 -11.53 11.72 -9.39
C GLU A 177 -11.62 10.39 -8.62
N GLN A 178 -12.06 9.29 -9.27
CA GLN A 178 -12.25 7.98 -8.65
C GLN A 178 -10.96 7.14 -8.65
N CYS A 179 -9.89 7.68 -8.08
CA CYS A 179 -8.59 7.00 -7.99
C CYS A 179 -8.29 6.51 -6.57
N PHE A 180 -7.62 5.37 -6.45
CA PHE A 180 -7.16 4.88 -5.14
C PHE A 180 -5.94 5.66 -4.65
N HIS A 181 -6.10 6.45 -3.58
CA HIS A 181 -4.98 7.17 -2.96
C HIS A 181 -4.04 6.26 -2.16
N ASN A 182 -4.51 5.09 -1.73
CA ASN A 182 -3.72 4.08 -1.03
C ASN A 182 -4.08 2.67 -1.51
N THR A 183 -3.22 1.70 -1.21
CA THR A 183 -3.39 0.30 -1.66
C THR A 183 -4.43 -0.50 -0.84
N GLU A 184 -4.97 0.04 0.26
CA GLU A 184 -5.93 -0.67 1.12
C GLU A 184 -7.28 -0.87 0.42
N ALA A 185 -7.85 0.21 -0.11
CA ALA A 185 -9.12 0.14 -0.85
C ALA A 185 -8.98 -0.66 -2.15
N ALA A 186 -7.84 -0.56 -2.85
CA ALA A 186 -7.55 -1.38 -4.03
C ALA A 186 -7.46 -2.88 -3.68
N ALA A 187 -6.78 -3.23 -2.58
CA ALA A 187 -6.72 -4.60 -2.09
C ALA A 187 -8.11 -5.14 -1.71
N ALA A 188 -8.94 -4.31 -1.08
CA ALA A 188 -10.32 -4.64 -0.76
C ALA A 188 -11.16 -4.89 -2.02
N LEU A 189 -11.07 -4.03 -3.04
CA LEU A 189 -11.78 -4.24 -4.31
C LEU A 189 -11.38 -5.55 -4.98
N LEU A 190 -10.08 -5.86 -5.07
CA LEU A 190 -9.63 -7.16 -5.62
C LEU A 190 -10.15 -8.34 -4.79
N ALA A 191 -10.18 -8.23 -3.47
CA ALA A 191 -10.76 -9.27 -2.61
C ALA A 191 -12.27 -9.43 -2.83
N ALA A 192 -13.01 -8.33 -3.01
CA ALA A 192 -14.44 -8.35 -3.34
C ALA A 192 -14.69 -9.05 -4.70
N GLN A 193 -13.91 -8.72 -5.72
CA GLN A 193 -13.94 -9.36 -7.04
C GLN A 193 -13.63 -10.86 -6.96
N ALA A 194 -12.65 -11.25 -6.14
CA ALA A 194 -12.29 -12.65 -5.91
C ALA A 194 -13.47 -13.44 -5.29
N ILE A 195 -14.16 -12.87 -4.30
CA ILE A 195 -15.33 -13.49 -3.67
C ILE A 195 -16.47 -13.70 -4.67
N LYS A 196 -16.63 -12.78 -5.64
CA LYS A 196 -17.62 -12.88 -6.72
C LYS A 196 -17.18 -13.80 -7.86
N GLY A 197 -15.96 -14.33 -7.84
CA GLY A 197 -15.42 -15.20 -8.88
C GLY A 197 -15.12 -14.48 -10.21
N MET A 198 -14.87 -13.17 -10.15
CA MET A 198 -14.69 -12.31 -11.33
C MET A 198 -13.20 -12.12 -11.72
N LEU A 199 -12.26 -12.62 -10.91
CA LEU A 199 -10.84 -12.51 -11.22
C LEU A 199 -10.38 -13.58 -12.24
N PRO A 200 -9.66 -13.20 -13.32
CA PRO A 200 -9.23 -14.14 -14.35
C PRO A 200 -7.95 -14.92 -14.00
N TYR A 201 -7.22 -14.51 -12.97
CA TYR A 201 -6.01 -15.18 -12.49
C TYR A 201 -6.29 -15.98 -11.21
N PRO A 202 -5.52 -17.05 -10.92
CA PRO A 202 -5.72 -17.88 -9.74
C PRO A 202 -5.17 -17.21 -8.47
N PHE A 203 -5.87 -16.19 -7.98
CA PHE A 203 -5.55 -15.45 -6.77
C PHE A 203 -5.67 -16.33 -5.52
N VAL A 204 -4.66 -16.26 -4.65
CA VAL A 204 -4.67 -16.88 -3.31
C VAL A 204 -4.96 -15.84 -2.24
N SER A 205 -4.28 -14.70 -2.32
CA SER A 205 -4.42 -13.62 -1.35
C SER A 205 -4.02 -12.28 -1.94
N VAL A 206 -4.63 -11.22 -1.42
CA VAL A 206 -4.24 -9.83 -1.67
C VAL A 206 -4.09 -9.11 -0.33
N GLN A 207 -3.04 -8.31 -0.18
CA GLN A 207 -2.73 -7.55 1.04
C GLN A 207 -2.21 -6.16 0.68
N SER A 208 -2.44 -5.20 1.56
CA SER A 208 -1.85 -3.86 1.48
C SER A 208 -0.81 -3.72 2.59
N GLU A 209 0.42 -3.37 2.23
CA GLU A 209 1.45 -3.00 3.20
C GLU A 209 1.64 -1.47 3.18
N PRO A 210 1.32 -0.75 4.27
CA PRO A 210 1.47 0.69 4.30
C PRO A 210 2.95 1.09 4.25
N LEU A 211 3.25 2.25 3.65
CA LEU A 211 4.59 2.84 3.69
C LEU A 211 4.86 3.31 5.12
N LEU A 212 5.52 2.48 5.93
CA LEU A 212 6.01 2.91 7.23
C LEU A 212 7.07 4.00 7.01
N PRO A 213 6.99 5.15 7.70
CA PRO A 213 8.05 6.15 7.63
C PRO A 213 9.37 5.50 8.06
N PRO A 214 10.49 5.86 7.42
CA PRO A 214 11.78 5.27 7.76
C PRO A 214 12.07 5.55 9.23
N LYS A 215 12.39 4.49 10.00
CA LYS A 215 12.64 4.55 11.46
C LYS A 215 13.65 5.65 11.86
N THR A 216 14.50 6.06 10.93
CA THR A 216 15.48 7.15 11.09
C THR A 216 14.85 8.53 11.31
N GLN A 217 13.72 8.86 10.67
CA GLN A 217 13.03 10.14 10.91
C GLN A 217 12.43 10.21 12.32
N LEU A 218 11.87 9.10 12.80
CA LEU A 218 11.32 9.03 14.16
C LEU A 218 12.41 9.20 15.22
N LEU A 219 13.57 8.56 15.02
CA LEU A 219 14.74 8.73 15.92
C LEU A 219 15.26 10.17 15.93
N TYR A 220 15.30 10.83 14.77
CA TYR A 220 15.71 12.24 14.68
C TYR A 220 14.75 13.16 15.43
N LEU A 221 13.43 12.97 15.26
CA LEU A 221 12.41 13.75 15.98
C LEU A 221 12.50 13.56 17.50
N LEU A 222 12.72 12.31 17.95
CA LEU A 222 12.93 12.02 19.37
C LEU A 222 14.21 12.65 19.91
N ALA A 223 15.31 12.66 19.14
CA ALA A 223 16.56 13.30 19.51
C ALA A 223 16.41 14.83 19.65
N VAL A 224 15.71 15.47 18.70
CA VAL A 224 15.41 16.92 18.76
C VAL A 224 14.52 17.24 19.98
N ALA A 225 13.49 16.44 20.23
CA ALA A 225 12.63 16.61 21.41
C ALA A 225 13.42 16.49 22.72
N ALA A 226 14.32 15.51 22.84
CA ALA A 226 15.18 15.34 24.00
C ALA A 226 16.13 16.55 24.22
N LEU A 227 16.68 17.11 23.14
CA LEU A 227 17.54 18.31 23.20
C LEU A 227 16.76 19.53 23.71
N ILE A 228 15.53 19.73 23.24
CA ILE A 228 14.66 20.83 23.69
C ILE A 228 14.34 20.69 25.18
N ILE A 229 13.99 19.48 25.64
CA ILE A 229 13.74 19.22 27.06
C ILE A 229 14.98 19.53 27.89
N LEU A 230 16.17 19.12 27.44
CA LEU A 230 17.43 19.41 28.13
C LEU A 230 17.70 20.91 28.23
N LEU A 231 17.45 21.67 27.16
CA LEU A 231 17.58 23.13 27.14
C LEU A 231 16.61 23.80 28.13
N ILE A 232 15.36 23.36 28.19
CA ILE A 232 14.36 23.85 29.15
C ILE A 232 14.81 23.57 30.58
N LEU A 233 15.34 22.37 30.87
CA LEU A 233 15.87 22.03 32.19
C LEU A 233 17.07 22.90 32.56
N LEU A 234 18.01 23.13 31.64
CA LEU A 234 19.16 24.00 31.86
C LEU A 234 18.74 25.45 32.14
N LEU A 235 17.79 25.98 31.37
CA LEU A 235 17.22 27.31 31.60
C LEU A 235 16.49 27.40 32.94
N GLY A 236 15.73 26.37 33.31
CA GLY A 236 15.05 26.26 34.61
C GLY A 236 16.04 26.26 35.78
N VAL A 237 17.13 25.49 35.69
CA VAL A 237 18.19 25.45 36.71
C VAL A 237 18.91 26.80 36.82
N MET A 238 19.19 27.46 35.68
CA MET A 238 19.80 28.80 35.65
C MET A 238 18.91 29.84 36.34
N MET A 239 17.60 29.84 36.05
CA MET A 239 16.64 30.74 36.70
C MET A 239 16.50 30.44 38.21
N ALA A 240 16.46 29.16 38.61
CA ALA A 240 16.40 28.77 40.01
C ALA A 240 17.67 29.17 40.79
N LYS A 241 18.86 28.97 40.21
CA LYS A 241 20.12 29.45 40.80
C LYS A 241 20.16 30.97 40.92
N ARG A 242 19.64 31.71 39.92
CA ARG A 242 19.56 33.18 39.98
C ARG A 242 18.62 33.65 41.09
N LYS A 243 17.48 32.98 41.31
CA LYS A 243 16.61 33.25 42.47
C LYS A 243 17.28 32.95 43.80
N ARG A 244 18.04 31.85 43.93
CA ARG A 244 18.77 31.53 45.18
C ARG A 244 19.85 32.56 45.54
N LYS A 245 20.51 33.19 44.55
CA LYS A 245 21.46 34.30 44.80
C LYS A 245 20.79 35.55 45.41
N HIS A 246 19.47 35.69 45.23
CA HIS A 246 18.67 36.77 45.83
C HIS A 246 17.83 36.30 47.04
N GLY A 247 18.06 35.09 47.56
CA GLY A 247 17.45 34.66 48.82
C GLY A 247 17.98 35.53 49.96
N SER A 248 17.11 36.31 50.61
CA SER A 248 17.47 37.10 51.78
C SER A 248 18.06 36.17 52.84
N LEU A 249 19.33 36.38 53.20
CA LEU A 249 19.91 35.72 54.35
C LEU A 249 19.05 36.11 55.56
N TRP A 250 18.41 35.15 56.21
CA TRP A 250 17.69 35.43 57.44
C TRP A 250 18.73 35.74 58.52
N LEU A 251 18.80 37.00 58.96
CA LEU A 251 19.61 37.40 60.11
C LEU A 251 18.72 37.41 61.35
N PRO A 252 19.12 36.75 62.45
CA PRO A 252 18.41 36.84 63.72
C PRO A 252 18.44 38.28 64.26
N GLU A 253 17.41 38.65 65.02
CA GLU A 253 17.30 39.99 65.61
C GLU A 253 18.52 40.30 66.51
N GLY A 254 19.18 41.43 66.26
CA GLY A 254 20.32 41.92 67.04
C GLY A 254 21.69 41.89 66.34
N PHE A 255 21.79 41.49 65.06
CA PHE A 255 23.06 41.44 64.34
C PHE A 255 23.58 42.84 63.95
N ILE A 256 24.72 43.26 64.51
CA ILE A 256 25.36 44.55 64.22
C ILE A 256 26.54 44.32 63.28
N LEU A 257 26.46 44.86 62.07
CA LEU A 257 27.58 44.92 61.12
C LEU A 257 28.52 46.06 61.52
N ARG A 258 29.70 45.73 62.08
CA ARG A 258 30.79 46.71 62.17
C ARG A 258 31.43 46.89 60.80
N ARG A 259 31.54 48.14 60.38
CA ARG A 259 32.18 48.55 59.12
C ARG A 259 33.46 49.27 59.50
N ASP A 260 34.59 48.72 59.10
CA ASP A 260 35.87 49.45 59.03
C ASP A 260 35.91 50.30 57.75
#